data_AF-Q0YSW0-F1
#
_entry.id   AF-Q0YSW0-F1
#
_cell.length_a   1.000
_cell.length_b   1.000
_cell.length_c   1.000
_cell.angle_alpha   90.00
_cell.angle_beta   90.00
_cell.angle_gamma   90.00
#
_symmetry.space_group_name_H-M   'P 1'
#
loop_
_entity.id
_entity.type
_entity.pdbx_description
1 polymer ?
#
loop_
_entity_poly.entity_id
_entity_poly.type
_entity_poly.pdbx_seq_one_letter_code
_entity_poly.pdbx_strand_id
1 'polypeptide(L)'
;MVTKQYGTGITMYAERLILETDLSGNLKKMPKLPPNKQVEAIFLVISESTSSVPVRRTPHPDIAGKVVIKGDIISSAPSSSWALSE
;
A
#
# COMPACT_ATOMS: atom_id res chain seq x y z
N MET A 1 16.16 -20.63 -0.29
CA MET A 1 15.44 -20.45 0.98
C MET A 1 16.43 -19.95 2.00
N VAL A 2 16.21 -18.78 2.58
CA VAL A 2 17.06 -18.23 3.65
C VAL A 2 16.14 -17.77 4.77
N THR A 3 16.14 -18.50 5.88
CA THR A 3 15.34 -18.17 7.07
C THR A 3 16.29 -17.49 8.06
N LYS A 4 16.13 -16.18 8.28
CA LYS A 4 16.84 -15.49 9.37
C LYS A 4 16.00 -15.62 10.64
N GLN A 5 16.55 -16.27 11.65
CA GLN A 5 15.97 -16.28 13.00
C GLN A 5 16.34 -14.99 13.72
N TYR A 6 15.33 -14.28 14.21
CA TYR A 6 15.49 -13.22 15.21
C TYR A 6 14.80 -13.68 16.51
N GLY A 7 15.45 -13.39 17.64
CA GLY A 7 15.09 -13.89 18.96
C GLY A 7 13.70 -13.48 19.45
N THR A 8 13.21 -14.28 20.41
CA THR A 8 12.01 -14.19 21.25
C THR A 8 11.07 -12.99 21.02
N GLY A 9 10.40 -13.01 19.88
CA GLY A 9 9.18 -12.25 19.57
C GLY A 9 8.29 -13.19 18.74
N ILE A 10 6.97 -13.01 18.78
CA ILE A 10 6.06 -13.83 17.96
C ILE A 10 6.40 -13.58 16.49
N THR A 11 7.14 -14.50 15.88
CA THR A 11 7.58 -14.38 14.49
C THR A 11 6.39 -14.66 13.58
N MET A 12 5.78 -13.59 13.05
CA MET A 12 4.76 -13.72 12.03
C MET A 12 5.40 -14.21 10.72
N TYR A 13 4.95 -15.35 10.21
CA TYR A 13 5.31 -15.82 8.87
C TYR A 13 4.24 -15.35 7.88
N ALA A 14 4.59 -14.47 6.95
CA ALA A 14 3.72 -14.00 5.89
C ALA A 14 4.35 -14.27 4.53
N GLU A 15 3.61 -14.92 3.64
CA GLU A 15 4.02 -15.20 2.27
C GLU A 15 3.15 -14.38 1.31
N ARG A 16 3.78 -13.68 0.36
CA ARG A 16 3.05 -12.88 -0.64
C ARG A 16 2.53 -13.80 -1.75
N LEU A 17 1.21 -13.84 -1.90
CA LEU A 17 0.53 -14.54 -2.99
C LEU A 17 -0.31 -13.54 -3.80
N ILE A 18 -0.21 -13.59 -5.14
CA ILE A 18 -1.08 -12.80 -6.02
C ILE A 18 -2.28 -13.68 -6.39
N LEU A 19 -3.48 -13.17 -6.12
CA LEU A 19 -4.75 -13.83 -6.40
C LEU A 19 -5.56 -12.95 -7.35
N GLU A 20 -6.28 -13.59 -8.27
CA GLU A 20 -7.17 -12.93 -9.21
C GLU A 20 -8.63 -13.17 -8.85
N THR A 21 -9.46 -12.14 -9.00
CA THR A 21 -10.91 -12.23 -8.85
C THR A 21 -11.61 -12.39 -10.20
N ASP A 22 -12.77 -13.05 -10.20
CA ASP A 22 -13.71 -13.06 -11.31
C ASP A 22 -14.59 -11.78 -11.34
N LEU A 23 -15.53 -11.72 -12.28
CA LEU A 23 -16.46 -10.60 -12.43
C LEU A 23 -17.43 -10.42 -11.25
N SER A 24 -17.63 -11.47 -10.46
CA SER A 24 -18.49 -11.44 -9.27
C SER A 24 -17.69 -11.16 -7.99
N GLY A 25 -16.37 -10.94 -8.11
CA GLY A 25 -15.48 -10.69 -6.97
C GLY A 25 -14.99 -11.95 -6.26
N ASN A 26 -15.27 -13.15 -6.79
CA ASN A 26 -14.78 -14.39 -6.18
C ASN A 26 -13.34 -14.66 -6.61
N LEU A 27 -12.53 -15.27 -5.75
CA LEU A 27 -11.20 -15.74 -6.12
C LEU A 27 -11.32 -16.82 -7.20
N LYS A 28 -10.64 -16.63 -8.35
CA LYS A 28 -10.62 -17.62 -9.44
C LYS A 28 -10.07 -18.98 -9.00
N LYS A 29 -9.18 -18.99 -8.01
CA LYS A 29 -8.60 -20.20 -7.45
C LYS A 29 -8.29 -20.00 -5.97
N MET A 30 -8.70 -20.97 -5.16
CA MET A 30 -8.32 -21.03 -3.75
C MET A 30 -6.94 -21.68 -3.59
N PRO A 31 -6.00 -21.05 -2.85
CA PRO A 31 -4.75 -21.69 -2.50
C PRO A 31 -4.99 -22.88 -1.56
N LYS A 32 -4.12 -23.89 -1.64
CA LYS A 32 -4.15 -25.02 -0.72
C LYS A 32 -3.60 -24.58 0.63
N LEU A 33 -4.42 -24.65 1.67
CA LEU A 33 -4.04 -24.33 3.04
C LEU A 33 -3.62 -25.59 3.81
N PRO A 34 -2.82 -25.45 4.88
CA PRO A 34 -2.49 -26.56 5.77
C PRO A 34 -3.75 -27.16 6.44
N PRO A 35 -3.84 -28.49 6.60
CA PRO A 35 -4.99 -29.12 7.23
C PRO A 35 -5.05 -28.78 8.73
N ASN A 36 -6.27 -28.55 9.24
CA ASN A 36 -6.58 -28.35 10.67
C ASN A 36 -5.78 -27.20 11.32
N LYS A 37 -5.56 -26.10 10.59
CA LYS A 37 -4.91 -24.89 11.10
C LYS A 37 -5.84 -23.68 10.96
N GLN A 38 -5.79 -22.79 11.96
CA GLN A 38 -6.38 -21.46 11.85
C GLN A 38 -5.40 -20.58 11.05
N VAL A 39 -5.92 -19.85 10.07
CA VAL A 39 -5.13 -18.97 9.20
C VAL A 39 -5.74 -17.58 9.26
N GLU A 40 -4.90 -16.58 9.48
CA GLU A 40 -5.25 -15.17 9.33
C GLU A 40 -4.83 -14.70 7.93
N ALA A 41 -5.69 -13.94 7.25
CA ALA A 41 -5.43 -13.45 5.91
C ALA A 41 -5.73 -11.95 5.79
N ILE A 42 -4.85 -11.23 5.09
CA ILE A 42 -5.01 -9.82 4.76
C ILE A 42 -5.07 -9.72 3.23
N PHE A 43 -6.13 -9.10 2.71
CA PHE A 43 -6.30 -8.88 1.27
C PHE A 43 -5.93 -7.44 0.90
N LEU A 44 -5.08 -7.29 -0.11
CA LEU A 44 -4.72 -6.00 -0.70
C LEU A 44 -5.11 -6.01 -2.18
N VAL A 45 -5.90 -5.02 -2.62
CA VAL A 45 -6.21 -4.82 -4.04
C VAL A 45 -4.98 -4.22 -4.72
N ILE A 46 -4.32 -5.00 -5.57
CA ILE A 46 -3.04 -4.60 -6.22
C ILE A 46 -3.28 -3.75 -7.47
N SER A 47 -4.42 -3.93 -8.14
CA SER A 47 -4.82 -3.18 -9.30
C SER A 47 -6.34 -3.18 -9.42
N GLU A 48 -6.95 -2.01 -9.53
CA GLU A 48 -8.28 -1.89 -10.11
C GLU A 48 -8.14 -2.01 -11.62
N SER A 49 -9.06 -2.72 -12.28
CA SER A 49 -9.16 -2.68 -13.74
C SER A 49 -9.55 -1.25 -14.13
N THR A 50 -8.55 -0.40 -14.37
CA THR A 50 -8.74 0.99 -14.74
C THR A 50 -9.30 1.06 -16.17
N SER A 51 -10.62 0.93 -16.30
CA SER A 51 -11.34 1.62 -17.37
C SER A 51 -11.54 3.10 -17.05
N SER A 52 -11.26 3.55 -15.83
CA SER A 52 -11.15 4.97 -15.53
C SER A 52 -9.70 5.40 -15.76
N VAL A 53 -9.50 6.25 -16.77
CA VAL A 53 -8.27 7.03 -16.90
C VAL A 53 -7.96 7.63 -15.52
N PRO A 54 -6.77 7.43 -14.95
CA PRO A 54 -6.45 8.00 -13.64
C PRO A 54 -6.68 9.50 -13.71
N VAL A 55 -7.65 9.98 -12.93
CA VAL A 55 -7.92 11.42 -12.81
C VAL A 55 -6.69 12.02 -12.18
N ARG A 56 -5.82 12.59 -13.02
CA ARG A 56 -4.61 13.26 -12.57
C ARG A 56 -5.06 14.37 -11.62
N ARG A 57 -4.65 14.28 -10.35
CA ARG A 57 -4.93 15.33 -9.36
C ARG A 57 -4.34 16.63 -9.90
N THR A 58 -5.20 17.61 -10.14
CA THR A 58 -4.80 18.96 -10.49
C THR A 58 -5.05 19.87 -9.29
N PRO A 59 -4.23 20.91 -9.09
CA PRO A 59 -4.54 21.97 -8.15
C PRO A 59 -5.88 22.62 -8.47
N HIS A 60 -6.55 23.21 -7.47
CA HIS A 60 -7.78 23.99 -7.69
C HIS A 60 -7.56 25.05 -8.78
N PRO A 61 -8.55 25.35 -9.66
CA PRO A 61 -8.37 26.30 -10.76
C PRO A 61 -7.84 27.67 -10.33
N ASP A 62 -8.15 28.09 -9.11
CA ASP A 62 -7.70 29.38 -8.58
C ASP A 62 -6.19 29.45 -8.32
N ILE A 63 -5.52 28.31 -8.13
CA ILE A 63 -4.08 28.23 -7.85
C ILE A 63 -3.28 27.60 -8.99
N ALA A 64 -3.93 26.83 -9.86
CA ALA A 64 -3.27 26.16 -10.97
C ALA A 64 -2.53 27.17 -11.87
N GLY A 65 -1.20 27.01 -11.99
CA GLY A 65 -0.35 27.88 -12.81
C GLY A 65 -0.11 29.29 -12.26
N LYS A 66 -0.69 29.64 -11.11
CA LYS A 66 -0.54 30.99 -10.50
C LYS A 66 0.49 31.05 -9.38
N VAL A 67 0.99 29.91 -8.92
CA VAL A 67 1.98 29.82 -7.83
C VAL A 67 3.38 29.63 -8.41
N VAL A 68 4.35 30.37 -7.86
CA VAL A 68 5.78 30.23 -8.19
C VAL A 68 6.51 29.70 -6.96
N ILE A 69 7.26 28.61 -7.14
CA ILE A 69 8.14 28.09 -6.10
C ILE A 69 9.36 29.02 -6.00
N LYS A 70 9.51 29.71 -4.86
CA LYS A 70 10.68 30.53 -4.55
C LYS A 70 11.57 29.79 -3.57
N GLY A 71 12.59 29.09 -4.08
CA GLY A 71 13.59 28.40 -3.26
C GLY A 71 13.30 26.91 -3.02
N ASP A 72 14.03 26.31 -2.07
CA ASP A 72 13.89 24.90 -1.71
C ASP A 72 12.62 24.67 -0.88
N ILE A 73 11.71 23.84 -1.39
CA ILE A 73 10.46 23.48 -0.71
C ILE A 73 10.62 22.26 0.20
N ILE A 74 11.58 21.39 -0.09
CA ILE A 74 11.78 20.13 0.65
C ILE A 74 12.38 20.44 2.01
N SER A 75 13.37 21.34 2.05
CA SER A 75 14.01 21.78 3.30
C SER A 75 13.38 23.05 3.88
N SER A 76 12.20 23.47 3.41
CA SER A 76 11.58 24.76 3.79
C SER A 76 11.17 24.83 5.27
N ALA A 77 10.98 23.69 5.93
CA ALA A 77 10.70 23.59 7.36
C ALA A 77 11.43 22.39 7.98
N PRO A 78 11.97 22.51 9.21
CA PRO A 78 12.59 21.39 9.91
C PRO A 78 11.54 20.33 10.27
N SER A 79 11.98 19.06 10.39
CA SER A 79 11.10 17.93 10.72
C SER A 79 10.38 18.08 12.05
N SER A 80 10.96 18.79 13.02
CA SER A 80 10.32 19.11 14.29
C SER A 80 9.04 19.94 14.15
N SER A 81 8.89 20.68 13.05
CA SER A 81 7.67 21.45 12.75
C SER A 81 6.55 20.61 12.15
N TRP A 82 6.77 19.32 11.86
CA TRP A 82 5.81 18.49 11.13
C TRP A 82 4.73 17.86 12.03
N ALA A 83 4.76 18.14 13.33
CA ALA A 83 3.81 17.62 14.32
C ALA A 83 3.58 16.10 14.23
N LEU A 84 4.60 15.36 13.79
CA LEU A 84 4.61 13.90 13.78
C LEU A 84 4.94 13.44 15.21
N SER A 85 4.09 12.60 15.79
CA SER A 85 4.42 11.92 17.05
C SER A 85 5.58 10.96 16.82
N GLU A 86 6.55 10.96 17.74
CA GLU A 86 7.68 10.01 17.77
C GLU A 86 7.23 8.56 17.94
#